data_AF-A0A519VIU4-F1
#
_entry.id   AF-A0A519VIU4-F1
#
_cell.length_a   1.000
_cell.length_b   1.000
_cell.length_c   1.000
_cell.angle_alpha   90.00
_cell.angle_beta   90.00
_cell.angle_gamma   90.00
#
_symmetry.space_group_name_H-M   'P 1'
#
loop_
_entity.id
_entity.type
_entity.pdbx_description
1 polymer ?
#
loop_
_entity_poly.entity_id
_entity_poly.type
_entity_poly.pdbx_seq_one_letter_code
_entity_poly.pdbx_strand_id
1 'polypeptide(L)' 'MSCSKRKTPIFGYTTATSEKLMKRKWNKSFRRVARAFLLIEKEIPVKKQAVSDVWEGGKDGKLYWKGHAQKDMRK' A
#
# COMPACT_ATOMS: atom_id res chain seq x y z
N MET A 1 -25.96 4.32 -23.11
CA MET A 1 -25.41 3.24 -22.25
C MET A 1 -24.49 3.87 -21.21
N SER A 2 -24.87 3.88 -19.94
CA SER A 2 -24.13 4.56 -18.87
C SER A 2 -23.05 3.65 -18.27
N CYS A 3 -21.78 4.04 -18.39
CA CYS A 3 -20.65 3.36 -17.74
C CYS A 3 -20.75 3.52 -16.22
N SER A 4 -21.42 2.59 -15.53
CA SER A 4 -21.53 2.58 -14.07
C SER A 4 -20.16 2.33 -13.43
N LYS A 5 -19.69 3.31 -12.64
CA LYS A 5 -18.44 3.25 -11.86
C LYS A 5 -18.38 2.09 -10.85
N ARG A 6 -19.53 1.46 -10.55
CA ARG A 6 -19.62 0.34 -9.60
C ARG A 6 -19.13 -0.98 -10.19
N LYS A 7 -19.17 -1.14 -11.52
CA LYS A 7 -18.75 -2.36 -12.24
C LYS A 7 -17.35 -2.24 -12.87
N THR A 8 -16.82 -1.02 -12.96
CA THR A 8 -15.46 -0.78 -13.47
C THR A 8 -14.43 -1.27 -12.45
N PRO A 9 -13.56 -2.22 -12.81
CA PRO A 9 -12.49 -2.66 -11.93
C PRO A 9 -11.53 -1.50 -11.67
N ILE A 10 -11.17 -1.32 -10.39
CA ILE A 10 -10.28 -0.27 -9.92
C ILE A 10 -8.88 -0.88 -9.79
N PHE A 11 -7.90 -0.32 -10.48
CA PHE A 11 -6.49 -0.71 -10.38
C PHE A 11 -5.66 0.41 -9.74
N GLY A 12 -4.52 0.06 -9.16
CA GLY A 12 -3.56 1.04 -8.65
C GLY A 12 -2.83 1.75 -9.79
N TYR A 13 -2.35 2.98 -9.61
CA TYR A 13 -1.64 3.79 -10.63
C TYR A 13 -0.26 3.22 -11.04
N THR A 14 0.13 2.07 -10.50
CA THR A 14 1.52 1.65 -10.41
C THR A 14 1.82 0.38 -11.19
N THR A 15 3.05 0.30 -11.70
CA THR A 15 3.65 -0.92 -12.23
C THR A 15 3.93 -1.97 -11.14
N ALA A 16 3.82 -1.60 -9.86
CA ALA A 16 4.05 -2.49 -8.73
C ALA A 16 2.92 -3.53 -8.63
N THR A 17 3.22 -4.75 -9.07
CA THR A 17 2.34 -5.93 -8.95
C THR A 17 1.99 -6.23 -7.49
N SER A 18 2.91 -5.95 -6.55
CA SER A 18 2.75 -6.26 -5.13
C SER A 18 3.44 -5.26 -4.20
N GLU A 19 2.79 -4.93 -3.07
CA GLU A 19 3.40 -4.17 -1.97
C GLU A 19 4.10 -5.07 -0.95
N LYS A 20 4.12 -6.39 -1.15
CA LYS A 20 4.61 -7.36 -0.16
C LYS A 20 6.04 -7.06 0.27
N LEU A 21 6.91 -6.68 -0.68
CA LEU A 21 8.30 -6.32 -0.41
C LEU A 21 8.42 -5.05 0.43
N MET A 22 7.65 -4.02 0.10
CA MET A 22 7.65 -2.75 0.84
C MET A 22 7.11 -2.92 2.25
N LYS A 23 6.00 -3.64 2.43
CA LYS A 23 5.46 -3.99 3.76
C LYS A 23 6.48 -4.79 4.59
N ARG A 24 7.25 -5.68 3.96
CA ARG A 24 8.34 -6.40 4.63
C ARG A 24 9.46 -5.45 5.06
N LYS A 25 9.88 -4.52 4.20
CA LYS A 25 10.89 -3.50 4.50
C LYS A 25 10.45 -2.60 5.66
N TRP A 26 9.23 -2.06 5.60
CA TRP A 26 8.67 -1.21 6.66
C TRP A 26 8.61 -1.92 8.01
N ASN A 27 8.10 -3.16 8.04
CA ASN A 27 8.04 -3.94 9.28
C ASN A 27 9.45 -4.27 9.82
N LYS A 28 10.45 -4.47 8.94
CA LYS A 28 11.85 -4.70 9.35
C LYS A 28 12.45 -3.43 9.97
N SER A 29 12.26 -2.28 9.34
CA SER A 29 12.72 -0.98 9.86
C SER A 29 12.06 -0.63 11.19
N PHE A 30 10.74 -0.79 11.29
CA PHE A 30 9.99 -0.56 12.52
C PHE A 30 10.51 -1.41 13.68
N ARG A 31 10.74 -2.71 13.47
CA ARG A 31 11.31 -3.59 14.51
C ARG A 31 12.72 -3.19 14.92
N ARG A 32 13.55 -2.72 13.98
CA ARG A 32 14.91 -2.25 14.28
C ARG A 32 14.88 -1.03 15.18
N VAL A 33 14.03 -0.05 14.84
CA VAL A 33 13.88 1.19 15.61
C VAL A 33 13.26 0.92 16.99
N ALA A 34 12.22 0.07 17.05
CA ALA A 34 11.61 -0.31 18.32
C ALA A 34 12.61 -1.00 19.27
N ARG A 35 13.47 -1.89 18.76
CA ARG A 35 14.54 -2.51 19.57
C ARG A 35 15.56 -1.50 20.08
N ALA A 36 15.95 -0.53 19.25
CA ALA A 36 16.88 0.51 19.65
C ALA A 36 16.28 1.40 20.77
N PHE A 37 14.99 1.76 20.67
CA PHE A 37 14.33 2.55 21.71
C PHE A 37 14.13 1.76 23.02
N LEU A 38 13.84 0.46 22.94
CA LEU A 38 13.74 -0.40 24.10
C LEU A 38 15.07 -0.45 24.88
N LEU A 39 16.20 -0.47 24.17
CA LEU A 39 17.53 -0.45 24.79
C LEU A 39 17.88 0.89 25.47
N ILE A 40 17.26 1.98 25.04
CA ILE A 40 17.46 3.33 25.56
C ILE A 40 16.37 3.68 26.60
N GLU A 41 15.50 2.72 26.96
CA GLU A 41 14.33 2.91 27.83
C GLU A 41 13.42 4.07 27.41
N LYS A 42 13.38 4.36 26.11
CA LYS A 42 12.56 5.42 25.54
C LYS A 42 11.25 4.85 25.00
N GLU A 43 10.24 5.71 24.90
CA GLU A 43 8.94 5.32 24.35
C GLU A 43 9.06 4.69 22.96
N ILE A 44 8.42 3.52 22.80
CA ILE A 44 8.41 2.77 21.56
C ILE A 44 7.42 3.45 20.59
N PRO A 45 7.81 3.69 19.32
CA PRO A 45 6.89 4.26 18.34
C PRO A 45 5.69 3.33 18.12
N VAL A 46 4.48 3.85 18.34
CA VAL A 46 3.22 3.09 18.22
C VAL A 46 2.77 2.96 16.75
N LYS A 47 3.14 3.94 15.92
CA LYS A 47 2.72 4.02 14.50
C LYS A 47 3.90 3.74 13.57
N LYS A 48 3.64 2.97 12.50
CA LYS A 48 4.63 2.71 11.44
C LYS A 48 5.05 3.97 10.69
N GLN A 49 4.15 4.96 10.64
CA GLN A 49 4.36 6.29 10.07
C GLN A 49 5.50 7.06 10.73
N ALA A 50 5.83 6.73 11.98
CA ALA A 50 6.96 7.34 12.68
C ALA A 50 8.32 6.87 12.15
N VAL A 51 8.35 5.78 11.36
CA VAL A 51 9.59 5.15 10.88
C VAL A 51 9.66 5.07 9.35
N SER A 52 8.51 5.12 8.67
CA SER A 52 8.42 5.04 7.22
C SER A 52 7.36 5.99 6.69
N ASP A 53 7.64 6.62 5.55
CA ASP A 53 6.66 7.44 4.85
C ASP A 53 5.53 6.58 4.27
N VAL A 54 4.31 7.09 4.37
CA VAL A 54 3.09 6.46 3.84
C VAL A 54 3.07 6.52 2.31
N TRP A 55 3.71 7.54 1.73
CA TRP A 55 3.72 7.80 0.29
C TRP A 55 4.83 7.06 -0.46
N GLU A 56 5.77 6.42 0.24
CA GLU A 56 6.74 5.48 -0.36
C GLU A 56 6.09 4.17 -0.84
N GLY A 57 4.78 4.01 -0.61
CA GLY A 57 4.01 2.84 -1.03
C GLY A 57 3.95 2.73 -2.54
N GLY A 58 4.49 1.63 -3.06
CA GLY A 58 4.52 1.36 -4.49
C GLY A 58 3.13 1.31 -5.12
N LYS A 59 2.06 1.02 -4.37
CA LYS A 59 0.67 1.15 -4.85
C LYS A 59 0.00 2.42 -4.33
N ASP A 60 0.46 3.56 -4.82
CA ASP A 60 -0.30 4.80 -4.66
C ASP A 60 -1.15 5.14 -5.89
N GLY A 61 -2.31 5.76 -5.66
CA GLY A 61 -3.31 6.12 -6.67
C GLY A 61 -4.25 4.99 -7.12
N LYS A 62 -5.51 5.32 -7.40
CA LYS A 62 -6.54 4.41 -7.94
C LYS A 62 -7.03 4.94 -9.30
N LEU A 63 -6.97 4.12 -10.34
CA LEU A 63 -7.60 4.39 -11.64
C LEU A 63 -8.67 3.36 -11.96
N TYR A 64 -9.77 3.83 -12.56
CA TYR A 64 -10.73 2.95 -13.21
C TYR A 64 -10.13 2.49 -14.54
N TRP A 65 -10.09 1.18 -14.80
CA TRP A 65 -9.65 0.67 -16.10
C TRP A 65 -10.62 1.18 -17.18
N LYS A 66 -10.22 2.13 -18.02
CA LYS A 66 -11.11 2.75 -19.01
C LYS A 66 -11.42 1.85 -20.22
N GLY A 67 -10.66 0.77 -20.43
CA GLY A 67 -10.76 -0.13 -21.58
C GLY A 67 -11.04 -1.60 -21.22
N HIS A 68 -11.73 -1.84 -20.11
CA HIS A 68 -12.09 -3.19 -19.68
C HIS A 68 -13.12 -3.80 -20.65
N ALA A 69 -12.95 -5.07 -21.02
CA ALA A 69 -13.96 -5.80 -21.76
C ALA A 69 -15.01 -6.39 -20.80
N GLN A 70 -16.20 -6.72 -21.30
CA GLN A 70 -17.28 -7.29 -20.47
C GLN A 70 -16.92 -8.62 -19.81
N LYS A 71 -15.98 -9.37 -20.41
CA LYS A 71 -15.39 -10.59 -19.83
C LYS A 71 -14.57 -10.31 -18.57
N ASP A 72 -13.91 -9.16 -18.49
CA ASP A 72 -13.04 -8.77 -17.36
C ASP A 72 -13.86 -8.22 -16.17
N MET A 73 -15.17 -8.00 -16.38
CA MET A 73 -16.12 -7.57 -15.36
C MET A 73 -16.93 -8.71 -14.73
N ARG A 74 -16.75 -9.95 -15.17
CA ARG A 74 -17.45 -11.11 -14.58
C ARG A 74 -16.73 -11.51 -13.29
N LYS A 75 -17.50 -11.57 -12.20
CA LYS A 75 -17.05 -12.13 -10.91
C LYS A 75 -16.87 -13.64 -11.02
#